data_AF-A0A535H188-F1
#
_entry.id   AF-A0A535H188-F1
#
_cell.length_a   1.000
_cell.length_b   1.000
_cell.length_c   1.000
_cell.angle_alpha   90.00
_cell.angle_beta   90.00
_cell.angle_gamma   90.00
#
_symmetry.space_group_name_H-M   'P 1'
#
loop_
_entity.id
_entity.type
_entity.pdbx_description
1 polymer ?
#
loop_
_entity_poly.entity_id
_entity_poly.type
_entity_poly.pdbx_seq_one_letter_code
_entity_poly.pdbx_strand_id
1 'polypeptide(L)'
;DLGLKSGEQVLAMVNGMGGTPLIELYIVFDALNRILGAKNMPIARSLVGNYITSLEMAGCSITLVRLDDELIKYWDAPVHTPALRWGM
;
A
#
# COMPACT_ATOMS: atom_id res chain seq x y z
N ASP A 1 -12.13 10.89 8.14
CA ASP A 1 -10.75 11.16 7.69
C ASP A 1 -9.80 10.49 8.66
N LEU A 2 -8.65 9.99 8.18
CA LEU A 2 -7.67 9.22 8.96
C LEU A 2 -6.96 10.08 10.03
N GLY A 3 -7.02 11.41 9.90
CA GLY A 3 -6.51 12.34 10.92
C GLY A 3 -5.00 12.20 11.17
N LEU A 4 -4.26 11.72 10.16
CA LEU A 4 -2.82 11.51 10.25
C LEU A 4 -2.11 12.82 10.58
N LYS A 5 -1.07 12.73 11.39
CA LYS A 5 -0.21 13.87 11.77
C LYS A 5 1.12 13.80 11.05
N SER A 6 1.75 14.96 10.88
CA SER A 6 3.12 15.06 10.38
C SER A 6 4.06 14.18 11.23
N GLY A 7 4.89 13.37 10.57
CA GLY A 7 5.80 12.41 11.19
C GLY A 7 5.20 11.01 11.42
N GLU A 8 3.87 10.85 11.33
CA GLU A 8 3.25 9.52 11.39
C GLU A 8 3.49 8.78 10.07
N GLN A 9 3.71 7.46 10.17
CA GLN A 9 4.01 6.62 9.02
C GLN A 9 2.80 5.77 8.65
N VAL A 10 2.74 5.38 7.38
CA VAL A 10 1.62 4.59 6.86
C VAL A 10 2.09 3.35 6.11
N LEU A 11 1.23 2.33 6.11
CA LEU A 11 1.22 1.33 5.07
C LEU A 11 0.37 1.83 3.91
N ALA A 12 0.91 1.76 2.70
CA ALA A 12 0.20 2.11 1.48
C ALA A 12 -0.03 0.89 0.60
N MET A 13 -1.30 0.57 0.34
CA MET A 13 -1.69 -0.48 -0.60
C MET A 13 -2.33 0.15 -1.84
N VAL A 14 -1.63 0.06 -2.97
CA VAL A 14 -2.14 0.42 -4.30
C VAL A 14 -2.60 -0.87 -4.98
N ASN A 15 -3.91 -1.09 -4.95
CA ASN A 15 -4.54 -2.30 -5.43
C ASN A 15 -5.16 -2.10 -6.81
N GLY A 16 -4.81 -2.94 -7.79
CA GLY A 16 -5.52 -3.00 -9.06
C GLY A 16 -6.82 -3.80 -8.95
N MET A 17 -7.85 -3.34 -9.65
CA MET A 17 -9.17 -4.00 -9.69
C MET A 17 -9.27 -5.09 -10.76
N GLY A 18 -8.15 -5.42 -11.42
CA GLY A 18 -8.04 -6.53 -12.37
C GLY A 18 -7.45 -6.12 -13.71
N GLY A 19 -8.11 -5.19 -14.40
CA GLY A 19 -7.76 -4.77 -15.76
C GLY A 19 -6.65 -3.71 -15.86
N THR A 20 -6.18 -3.16 -14.73
CA THR A 20 -5.13 -2.11 -14.73
C THR A 20 -3.73 -2.71 -14.80
N PRO A 21 -2.88 -2.31 -15.77
CA PRO A 21 -1.50 -2.75 -15.87
C PRO A 21 -0.68 -2.43 -14.62
N LEU A 22 0.22 -3.33 -14.23
CA LEU A 22 1.09 -3.13 -13.06
C LEU A 22 1.93 -1.84 -13.14
N ILE A 23 2.39 -1.48 -14.35
CA ILE A 23 3.13 -0.22 -14.56
C ILE A 23 2.29 1.02 -14.23
N GLU A 24 0.99 1.01 -14.52
CA GLU A 24 0.08 2.11 -14.17
C GLU A 24 -0.14 2.18 -12.65
N LEU A 25 -0.23 1.03 -11.97
CA LEU A 25 -0.29 1.00 -10.50
C LEU A 25 0.97 1.62 -9.86
N TYR A 26 2.14 1.44 -10.47
CA TYR A 26 3.36 2.10 -9.99
C TYR A 26 3.37 3.62 -10.26
N ILE A 27 2.74 4.09 -11.34
CA ILE A 27 2.52 5.54 -11.56
C ILE A 27 1.62 6.12 -10.46
N VAL A 28 0.55 5.41 -10.09
CA VAL A 28 -0.32 5.78 -8.97
C VAL A 28 0.45 5.78 -7.65
N PHE A 29 1.31 4.79 -7.42
CA PHE A 29 2.15 4.72 -6.23
C PHE A 29 3.16 5.90 -6.14
N ASP A 30 3.79 6.29 -7.25
CA ASP A 30 4.67 7.48 -7.27
C ASP A 30 3.90 8.76 -6.91
N ALA A 31 2.72 8.95 -7.50
CA ALA A 31 1.87 10.10 -7.19
C ALA A 31 1.49 10.12 -5.70
N LEU A 32 1.10 8.96 -5.14
CA LEU A 32 0.80 8.81 -3.72
C LEU A 32 2.01 9.14 -2.83
N ASN A 33 3.19 8.61 -3.16
CA ASN A 33 4.42 8.84 -2.42
C ASN A 33 4.80 10.34 -2.40
N ARG A 34 4.64 11.04 -3.52
CA ARG A 34 4.88 12.49 -3.61
C ARG A 34 3.89 13.30 -2.77
N ILE A 35 2.61 12.95 -2.80
CA ILE A 35 1.56 13.63 -2.02
C ILE A 35 1.80 13.44 -0.52
N LEU A 36 2.14 12.23 -0.09
CA LEU A 36 2.40 11.91 1.31
C LEU A 36 3.74 12.49 1.80
N GLY A 37 4.78 12.47 0.96
CA GLY A 37 6.06 13.11 1.23
C GLY A 37 5.94 14.62 1.46
N ALA A 38 5.13 15.32 0.65
CA ALA A 38 4.84 16.74 0.84
C ALA A 38 4.11 17.05 2.16
N LYS A 39 3.48 16.04 2.78
CA LYS A 39 2.79 16.12 4.08
C LYS A 39 3.65 15.62 5.25
N ASN A 40 4.92 15.27 5.01
CA ASN A 40 5.81 14.64 5.98
C ASN A 40 5.21 13.35 6.59
N MET A 41 4.57 12.54 5.75
CA MET A 41 3.96 11.26 6.12
C MET A 41 4.61 10.13 5.33
N PRO A 42 5.74 9.58 5.76
CA PRO A 42 6.43 8.56 4.97
C PRO A 42 5.61 7.27 4.86
N ILE A 43 5.72 6.62 3.70
CA ILE A 43 5.21 5.25 3.50
C ILE A 43 6.28 4.30 4.07
N ALA A 44 6.00 3.67 5.21
CA ALA A 44 6.93 2.73 5.83
C ALA A 44 6.92 1.36 5.14
N ARG A 45 5.74 0.93 4.69
CA ARG A 45 5.50 -0.37 4.03
C ARG A 45 4.53 -0.18 2.88
N SER A 46 4.63 -1.00 1.85
CA SER A 46 3.73 -0.90 0.72
C SER A 46 3.40 -2.24 0.08
N LEU A 47 2.25 -2.27 -0.59
CA LEU A 47 1.85 -3.30 -1.54
C LEU A 47 1.39 -2.60 -2.83
N VAL A 48 1.91 -3.03 -3.97
CA VAL A 48 1.47 -2.56 -5.30
C VAL A 48 1.17 -3.79 -6.15
N GLY A 49 -0.07 -3.92 -6.65
CA GLY A 49 -0.48 -5.09 -7.43
C GLY A 49 -1.96 -5.43 -7.31
N ASN A 50 -2.35 -6.62 -7.76
CA ASN A 50 -3.74 -7.11 -7.72
C ASN A 50 -3.92 -8.01 -6.49
N TYR A 51 -4.54 -7.48 -5.43
CA TYR A 51 -4.78 -8.21 -4.19
C TYR A 51 -6.28 -8.43 -3.92
N ILE A 52 -7.12 -7.44 -4.27
CA ILE A 52 -8.57 -7.46 -4.12
C ILE A 52 -9.19 -6.95 -5.43
N THR A 53 -9.43 -7.86 -6.38
CA THR A 53 -9.89 -7.53 -7.74
C THR A 53 -11.42 -7.51 -7.87
N SER A 54 -11.90 -6.87 -8.94
CA SER A 54 -13.31 -6.88 -9.38
C SER A 54 -13.36 -7.34 -10.84
N LEU A 55 -13.18 -8.64 -11.06
CA LEU A 55 -13.03 -9.26 -12.40
C LEU A 55 -11.97 -8.54 -13.24
N GLU A 56 -12.29 -8.15 -14.48
CA GLU A 56 -11.42 -7.40 -15.39
C GLU A 56 -11.56 -5.86 -15.31
N MET A 57 -12.12 -5.31 -14.22
CA MET A 57 -12.33 -3.87 -14.08
C MET A 57 -11.01 -3.09 -14.22
N ALA A 58 -10.98 -2.13 -15.15
CA ALA A 58 -9.92 -1.15 -15.27
C ALA A 58 -10.10 -0.07 -14.19
N GLY A 59 -9.38 -0.20 -13.09
CA GLY A 59 -9.45 0.69 -11.94
C GLY A 59 -8.44 0.29 -10.86
N CYS A 60 -8.26 1.19 -9.88
CA CYS A 60 -7.45 0.90 -8.70
C CYS A 60 -8.09 1.48 -7.44
N SER A 61 -7.68 0.98 -6.29
CA SER A 61 -8.00 1.51 -4.98
C SER A 61 -6.73 1.80 -4.20
N ILE A 62 -6.75 2.86 -3.39
CA ILE A 62 -5.69 3.17 -2.45
C ILE A 62 -6.21 2.93 -1.03
N THR A 63 -5.49 2.12 -0.26
CA THR A 63 -5.73 1.94 1.17
C THR A 63 -4.53 2.45 1.96
N LEU A 64 -4.80 3.28 2.97
CA LEU A 64 -3.80 3.78 3.91
C LEU A 64 -4.12 3.24 5.30
N VAL A 65 -3.12 2.68 5.97
CA VAL A 65 -3.21 2.25 7.37
C VAL A 65 -2.17 3.03 8.16
N ARG A 66 -2.58 3.76 9.20
CA ARG A 66 -1.65 4.36 10.15
C ARG A 66 -0.87 3.23 10.84
N LEU A 67 0.45 3.32 10.83
CA LEU A 67 1.30 2.34 11.47
C LEU A 67 1.81 2.87 12.80
N ASP A 68 1.79 2.00 13.80
CA ASP A 68 2.60 2.08 15.01
C ASP A 68 3.62 0.93 15.01
N ASP A 69 4.49 0.89 16.02
CA ASP A 69 5.55 -0.10 16.12
C ASP A 69 5.02 -1.53 16.25
N GLU A 70 3.85 -1.72 16.86
CA GLU A 70 3.22 -3.03 16.98
C GLU A 70 2.72 -3.53 15.62
N LEU A 71 2.05 -2.68 14.85
CA LEU A 71 1.57 -3.01 13.51
C LEU A 71 2.73 -3.26 12.54
N ILE A 72 3.83 -2.50 12.65
CA ILE A 72 5.05 -2.77 11.86
C ILE A 72 5.59 -4.15 12.18
N LYS A 73 5.67 -4.52 13.47
CA LYS A 73 6.13 -5.84 13.90
C LYS A 73 5.26 -6.95 13.32
N TYR A 74 3.93 -6.80 13.30
CA TYR A 74 3.05 -7.81 12.71
C TYR A 74 3.15 -7.86 11.19
N TRP A 75 3.35 -6.72 10.52
CA TRP A 75 3.56 -6.68 9.08
C TRP A 75 4.84 -7.42 8.67
N ASP A 76 5.94 -7.18 9.38
CA ASP A 76 7.25 -7.76 9.05
C ASP A 76 7.40 -9.23 9.47
N ALA A 77 6.44 -9.76 10.24
CA ALA A 77 6.44 -11.16 10.64
C ALA A 77 6.40 -12.08 9.40
N PRO A 78 7.08 -13.26 9.42
CA PRO A 78 7.08 -14.18 8.30
C PRO A 78 5.68 -14.58 7.85
N VAL A 79 5.46 -14.59 6.54
CA VAL A 79 4.19 -15.03 5.93
C VAL A 79 4.49 -15.95 4.75
N HIS A 80 3.72 -17.03 4.64
CA HIS A 80 3.84 -17.99 3.54
C HIS A 80 2.46 -18.36 3.00
N THR A 81 1.98 -17.58 2.04
CA THR A 81 0.70 -17.80 1.34
C THR A 81 0.91 -17.71 -0.17
N PRO A 82 -0.08 -18.08 -1.01
CA PRO A 82 0.04 -17.93 -2.46
C PRO A 82 0.25 -16.49 -2.93
N ALA A 83 -0.29 -15.50 -2.22
CA ALA A 83 -0.28 -14.09 -2.63
C ALA A 83 0.72 -13.23 -1.85
N LEU A 84 1.05 -13.59 -0.61
CA LEU A 84 2.00 -12.86 0.25
C LEU A 84 3.07 -13.81 0.78
N ARG A 85 4.35 -13.45 0.57
CA ARG A 85 5.49 -14.27 0.97
C ARG A 85 6.72 -13.42 1.31
N TRP A 86 7.17 -13.45 2.56
CA TRP A 86 8.42 -12.82 3.03
C TRP A 86 8.87 -13.42 4.37
N GLY A 87 10.11 -13.10 4.78
CA GLY A 87 10.68 -13.54 6.06
C GLY A 87 11.05 -15.03 6.11
N MET A 88 11.39 -15.62 4.96
CA MET A 88 11.87 -17.01 4.86
C MET A 88 13.34 -17.15 5.25
#